data_AF-A0A556A9A4-F1
#
_entry.id   AF-A0A556A9A4-F1
#
_cell.length_a   1.000
_cell.length_b   1.000
_cell.length_c   1.000
_cell.angle_alpha   90.00
_cell.angle_beta   90.00
_cell.angle_gamma   90.00
#
_symmetry.space_group_name_H-M   'P 1'
#
loop_
_entity.id
_entity.type
_entity.pdbx_description
1 polymer ?
#
loop_
_entity_poly.entity_id
_entity_poly.type
_entity_poly.pdbx_seq_one_letter_code
_entity_poly.pdbx_strand_id
1 'polypeptide(L)'
;MSTFKPSDAAVPVIDLLPALAGGDAAERVAAQIRQACEDIGFFYIANHGVDAGVIREAFAKNREFHALPLDRKMQVKRNRFHRGYTPVAGYTLKSTSRFAPAARPNQLEAFTVRHELAPDDPDLLSGNPLQGPNVWPEDYPEFKPAVQAYERELRALGMRLVGLMSRAIGAGPDYLAQFFHKPITSLRMIHYPPQPAPEEGSFGISPHTDLGFLTILAQDSVGGLEIQAKDGQWLQAPYREGTFVINIGDALARWTNDRYVSTAHRVLNRSPDRDRYSIAYFFDPSPDAVIECFEAFVDGRDSRYPPIRYGEYIAARMEANYAG
;
A
#
# COMPACT_ATOMS: atom_id res chain seq x y z
N MET A 1 -16.39 26.03 2.71
CA MET A 1 -17.00 24.87 2.05
C MET A 1 -16.66 24.95 0.57
N SER A 2 -15.61 24.26 0.14
CA SER A 2 -15.23 24.22 -1.28
C SER A 2 -16.02 23.10 -1.94
N THR A 3 -16.95 23.47 -2.81
CA THR A 3 -17.71 22.53 -3.63
C THR A 3 -16.78 21.99 -4.73
N PHE A 4 -16.31 20.76 -4.55
CA PHE A 4 -15.55 20.04 -5.58
C PHE A 4 -16.42 19.89 -6.83
N LYS A 5 -15.97 20.49 -7.95
CA LYS A 5 -16.49 20.14 -9.29
C LYS A 5 -15.70 18.94 -9.81
N PRO A 6 -16.36 17.90 -10.35
CA PRO A 6 -15.67 16.78 -10.98
C PRO A 6 -15.18 17.24 -12.36
N SER A 7 -13.87 17.47 -12.51
CA SER A 7 -13.22 17.51 -13.82
C SER A 7 -12.57 16.15 -14.06
N ASP A 8 -13.01 15.42 -15.10
CA ASP A 8 -12.32 14.30 -15.79
C ASP A 8 -11.50 13.32 -14.92
N ALA A 9 -12.01 12.99 -13.73
CA ALA A 9 -11.27 12.19 -12.76
C ALA A 9 -11.40 10.69 -13.07
N ALA A 10 -10.38 10.10 -13.70
CA ALA A 10 -10.34 8.66 -13.98
C ALA A 10 -10.22 7.76 -12.71
N VAL A 11 -10.09 8.37 -11.52
CA VAL A 11 -10.07 7.70 -10.21
C VAL A 11 -11.04 8.43 -9.27
N PRO A 12 -12.07 7.77 -8.70
CA PRO A 12 -13.09 8.41 -7.89
C PRO A 12 -12.56 8.88 -6.53
N VAL A 13 -13.21 9.88 -5.95
CA VAL A 13 -12.98 10.30 -4.55
C VAL A 13 -14.18 9.89 -3.72
N ILE A 14 -13.92 9.18 -2.63
CA ILE A 14 -14.93 8.68 -1.70
C ILE A 14 -14.80 9.45 -0.39
N ASP A 15 -15.88 10.09 0.03
CA ASP A 15 -15.97 10.76 1.33
C ASP A 15 -16.32 9.73 2.42
N LEU A 16 -15.44 9.56 3.40
CA LEU A 16 -15.66 8.62 4.50
C LEU A 16 -16.48 9.21 5.66
N LEU A 17 -16.74 10.52 5.67
CA LEU A 17 -17.49 11.17 6.76
C LEU A 17 -18.88 10.54 6.98
N PRO A 18 -19.69 10.24 5.94
CA PRO A 18 -21.00 9.62 6.14
C PRO A 18 -20.93 8.23 6.79
N ALA A 19 -19.83 7.50 6.63
CA ALA A 19 -19.69 6.17 7.22
C ALA A 19 -19.65 6.20 8.76
N LEU A 20 -19.27 7.33 9.37
CA LEU A 20 -19.27 7.51 10.82
C LEU A 20 -20.67 7.44 11.43
N ALA A 21 -21.72 7.74 10.66
CA ALA A 21 -23.10 7.66 11.12
C ALA A 21 -23.65 6.22 11.21
N GLY A 22 -22.95 5.23 10.63
CA GLY A 22 -23.40 3.85 10.56
C GLY A 22 -24.64 3.64 9.66
N GLY A 23 -25.26 2.46 9.78
CA GLY A 23 -26.48 2.10 9.04
C GLY A 23 -26.39 2.31 7.52
N ASP A 24 -27.47 2.81 6.92
CA ASP A 24 -27.58 3.05 5.47
C ASP A 24 -26.52 4.02 4.93
N ALA A 25 -26.01 4.94 5.76
CA ALA A 25 -24.97 5.87 5.33
C ALA A 25 -23.63 5.14 5.12
N ALA A 26 -23.29 4.20 6.00
CA ALA A 26 -22.12 3.34 5.82
C ALA A 26 -22.29 2.39 4.62
N GLU A 27 -23.50 1.88 4.38
CA GLU A 27 -23.78 1.04 3.20
C GLU A 27 -23.59 1.80 1.88
N ARG A 28 -24.01 3.08 1.81
CA ARG A 28 -23.78 3.91 0.61
C ARG A 28 -22.30 4.15 0.34
N VAL A 29 -21.50 4.40 1.39
CA VAL A 29 -20.04 4.55 1.24
C VAL A 29 -19.42 3.22 0.80
N ALA A 30 -19.83 2.11 1.39
CA ALA A 30 -19.38 0.77 1.00
C ALA A 30 -19.74 0.42 -0.45
N ALA A 31 -20.90 0.83 -0.94
CA ALA A 31 -21.29 0.66 -2.34
C ALA A 31 -20.40 1.46 -3.31
N GLN A 32 -19.97 2.68 -2.93
CA GLN A 32 -18.99 3.44 -3.71
C GLN A 32 -17.63 2.75 -3.75
N ILE A 33 -17.19 2.17 -2.61
CA ILE A 33 -15.96 1.40 -2.53
C ILE A 33 -16.06 0.15 -3.42
N ARG A 34 -17.16 -0.62 -3.33
CA ARG A 34 -17.43 -1.77 -4.20
C ARG A 34 -17.28 -1.38 -5.67
N GLN A 35 -17.96 -0.32 -6.10
CA GLN A 35 -17.90 0.14 -7.48
C GLN A 35 -16.47 0.49 -7.91
N ALA A 36 -15.74 1.24 -7.09
CA ALA A 36 -14.34 1.59 -7.39
C ALA A 36 -13.44 0.35 -7.48
N CYS A 37 -13.64 -0.65 -6.62
CA CYS A 37 -12.92 -1.92 -6.63
C CYS A 37 -13.21 -2.77 -7.88
N GLU A 38 -14.46 -2.80 -8.34
CA GLU A 38 -14.89 -3.50 -9.56
C GLU A 38 -14.45 -2.80 -10.86
N ASP A 39 -14.34 -1.48 -10.83
CA ASP A 39 -13.96 -0.68 -11.98
C ASP A 39 -12.45 -0.64 -12.17
N ILE A 40 -11.72 -0.03 -11.23
CA ILE A 40 -10.29 0.24 -11.41
C ILE A 40 -9.45 -0.23 -10.23
N GLY A 41 -10.04 -0.66 -9.12
CA GLY A 41 -9.27 -1.08 -7.95
C GLY A 41 -8.53 0.05 -7.23
N PHE A 42 -8.79 1.30 -7.62
CA PHE A 42 -8.16 2.52 -7.11
C PHE A 42 -9.22 3.57 -6.80
N PHE A 43 -9.05 4.28 -5.69
CA PHE A 43 -9.88 5.43 -5.32
C PHE A 43 -9.14 6.32 -4.33
N TYR A 44 -9.53 7.59 -4.26
CA TYR A 44 -9.13 8.47 -3.17
C TYR A 44 -10.13 8.35 -2.03
N ILE A 45 -9.64 8.52 -0.79
CA ILE A 45 -10.50 8.73 0.38
C ILE A 45 -10.27 10.12 0.95
N ALA A 46 -11.37 10.83 1.23
CA ALA A 46 -11.39 12.10 1.94
C ALA A 46 -12.03 11.91 3.33
N ASN A 47 -11.82 12.88 4.23
CA ASN A 47 -12.37 12.84 5.60
C ASN A 47 -12.06 11.52 6.33
N HIS A 48 -10.86 10.99 6.12
CA HIS A 48 -10.40 9.69 6.63
C HIS A 48 -10.13 9.66 8.14
N GLY A 49 -10.11 10.83 8.80
CA GLY A 49 -9.97 10.95 10.25
C GLY A 49 -8.56 10.69 10.79
N VAL A 50 -7.52 10.79 9.96
CA VAL A 50 -6.12 10.77 10.40
C VAL A 50 -5.69 12.22 10.61
N ASP A 51 -5.05 12.51 11.74
CA ASP A 51 -4.61 13.85 12.08
C ASP A 51 -3.63 14.42 11.03
N ALA A 52 -3.93 15.62 10.54
CA ALA A 52 -3.14 16.26 9.49
C ALA A 52 -1.73 16.66 9.98
N GLY A 53 -1.55 16.92 11.27
CA GLY A 53 -0.25 17.14 11.90
C GLY A 53 0.62 15.89 11.86
N VAL A 54 0.05 14.72 12.18
CA VAL A 54 0.76 13.43 12.09
C VAL A 54 1.19 13.13 10.65
N ILE A 55 0.34 13.40 9.65
CA ILE A 55 0.70 13.23 8.23
C ILE A 55 1.86 14.17 7.86
N ARG A 56 1.77 15.46 8.22
CA ARG A 56 2.82 16.44 7.93
C ARG A 56 4.14 16.05 8.57
N GLU A 57 4.11 15.63 9.83
CA GLU A 57 5.30 15.17 10.56
C GLU A 57 5.92 13.95 9.89
N ALA A 58 5.12 12.96 9.48
CA ALA A 58 5.63 11.79 8.76
C ALA A 58 6.33 12.17 7.44
N PHE A 59 5.77 13.13 6.68
CA PHE A 59 6.43 13.64 5.48
C PHE A 59 7.69 14.46 5.78
N ALA A 60 7.71 15.25 6.85
CA ALA A 60 8.90 15.97 7.30
C ALA A 60 10.03 14.99 7.61
N LYS A 61 9.74 13.95 8.41
CA LYS A 61 10.69 12.87 8.71
C LYS A 61 11.12 12.08 7.49
N ASN A 62 10.23 11.87 6.51
CA ASN A 62 10.59 11.27 5.23
C ASN A 62 11.64 12.10 4.48
N ARG A 63 11.47 13.43 4.44
CA ARG A 63 12.41 14.35 3.79
C ARG A 63 13.74 14.42 4.55
N GLU A 64 13.68 14.63 5.86
CA GLU A 64 14.85 14.73 6.74
C GLU A 64 15.71 13.47 6.66
N PHE A 65 15.10 12.27 6.77
CA PHE A 65 15.84 11.01 6.69
C PHE A 65 16.54 10.84 5.33
N HIS A 66 15.84 11.08 4.21
CA HIS A 66 16.43 10.87 2.88
C HIS A 66 17.46 11.96 2.50
N ALA A 67 17.41 13.12 3.15
CA ALA A 67 18.43 14.16 3.04
C ALA A 67 19.73 13.84 3.81
N LEU A 68 19.73 12.82 4.69
CA LEU A 68 20.94 12.39 5.39
C LEU A 68 22.02 11.89 4.40
N PRO A 69 23.31 12.06 4.72
CA PRO A 69 24.41 11.44 3.98
C PRO A 69 24.21 9.92 3.80
N LEU A 70 24.65 9.40 2.66
CA LEU A 70 24.44 7.99 2.30
C LEU A 70 25.00 7.02 3.35
N ASP A 71 26.18 7.32 3.90
CA ASP A 71 26.82 6.53 4.95
C ASP A 71 25.93 6.44 6.21
N ARG A 72 25.25 7.52 6.61
CA ARG A 72 24.26 7.51 7.70
C ARG A 72 23.06 6.64 7.37
N LYS A 73 22.46 6.81 6.19
CA LYS A 73 21.32 5.99 5.75
C LYS A 73 21.67 4.49 5.69
N MET A 74 22.90 4.17 5.29
CA MET A 74 23.40 2.80 5.20
C MET A 74 23.68 2.13 6.56
N GLN A 75 23.77 2.87 7.66
CA GLN A 75 23.85 2.27 9.01
C GLN A 75 22.60 1.48 9.36
N VAL A 76 21.45 1.88 8.80
CA VAL A 76 20.17 1.20 8.97
C VAL A 76 19.78 0.39 7.73
N LYS A 77 20.76 -0.14 6.98
CA LYS A 77 20.54 -0.90 5.73
C LYS A 77 19.50 -2.01 5.91
N ARG A 78 18.68 -2.21 4.88
CA ARG A 78 17.65 -3.25 4.82
C ARG A 78 18.22 -4.61 5.22
N ASN A 79 17.64 -5.19 6.27
CA ASN A 79 18.03 -6.50 6.80
C ASN A 79 17.30 -7.65 6.06
N ARG A 80 17.61 -8.89 6.45
CA ARG A 80 16.99 -10.11 5.88
C ARG A 80 15.46 -10.18 6.07
N PHE A 81 14.92 -9.41 7.01
CA PHE A 81 13.48 -9.32 7.29
C PHE A 81 12.80 -8.18 6.52
N HIS A 82 13.48 -7.60 5.53
CA HIS A 82 13.01 -6.50 4.69
C HIS A 82 12.69 -5.20 5.46
N ARG A 83 13.39 -4.93 6.56
CA ARG A 83 13.25 -3.71 7.38
C ARG A 83 14.50 -2.86 7.31
N GLY A 84 14.37 -1.54 7.27
CA GLY A 84 15.46 -0.58 7.14
C GLY A 84 15.54 0.08 5.76
N TYR A 85 16.70 0.66 5.45
CA TYR A 85 16.97 1.50 4.28
C TYR A 85 17.37 0.70 3.03
N THR A 86 16.73 1.00 1.91
CA THR A 86 17.09 0.52 0.57
C THR A 86 17.58 1.71 -0.27
N PRO A 87 18.82 1.68 -0.81
CA PRO A 87 19.35 2.78 -1.60
C PRO A 87 18.71 2.88 -2.98
N VAL A 88 18.92 4.03 -3.64
CA VAL A 88 18.54 4.26 -5.05
C VAL A 88 19.12 3.16 -5.92
N ALA A 89 18.32 2.65 -6.88
CA ALA A 89 18.69 1.51 -7.71
C ALA A 89 19.05 0.23 -6.91
N GLY A 90 18.66 0.17 -5.63
CA GLY A 90 19.01 -0.93 -4.72
C GLY A 90 18.26 -2.22 -4.97
N TYR A 91 17.28 -2.23 -5.88
CA TYR A 91 16.62 -3.44 -6.36
C TYR A 91 15.95 -3.24 -7.72
N THR A 92 15.82 -4.35 -8.46
CA THR A 92 15.04 -4.48 -9.68
C THR A 92 13.88 -5.41 -9.37
N LEU A 93 12.64 -5.01 -9.70
CA LEU A 93 11.50 -5.92 -9.61
C LEU A 93 11.68 -7.01 -10.69
N LYS A 94 11.93 -8.25 -10.26
CA LYS A 94 12.25 -9.35 -11.18
C LYS A 94 11.03 -9.88 -11.93
N SER A 95 9.84 -9.83 -11.34
CA SER A 95 8.60 -10.16 -12.03
C SER A 95 7.42 -9.72 -11.18
N THR A 96 6.34 -9.28 -11.82
CA THR A 96 5.01 -9.66 -11.34
C THR A 96 4.44 -10.62 -12.38
N SER A 97 3.50 -11.48 -12.02
CA SER A 97 2.94 -12.48 -12.97
C SER A 97 2.37 -11.86 -14.26
N ARG A 98 2.18 -10.54 -14.30
CA ARG A 98 1.63 -9.78 -15.44
C ARG A 98 2.65 -8.94 -16.21
N PHE A 99 3.85 -8.71 -15.67
CA PHE A 99 4.84 -7.83 -16.31
C PHE A 99 6.20 -8.52 -16.46
N ALA A 100 6.85 -8.26 -17.61
CA ALA A 100 8.24 -8.61 -17.82
C ALA A 100 9.13 -7.99 -16.73
N PRO A 101 10.31 -8.59 -16.44
CA PRO A 101 11.27 -7.99 -15.52
C PRO A 101 11.55 -6.54 -15.88
N ALA A 102 11.71 -5.69 -14.88
CA ALA A 102 12.05 -4.30 -15.12
C ALA A 102 13.36 -4.20 -15.92
N ALA A 103 13.34 -3.46 -17.02
CA ALA A 103 14.52 -3.28 -17.87
C ALA A 103 15.69 -2.59 -17.15
N ARG A 104 15.38 -1.81 -16.11
CA ARG A 104 16.35 -1.05 -15.31
C ARG A 104 16.00 -1.10 -13.82
N PRO A 105 16.99 -0.89 -12.92
CA PRO A 105 16.73 -0.75 -11.50
C PRO A 105 15.80 0.44 -11.19
N ASN A 106 14.97 0.28 -10.16
CA ASN A 106 14.03 1.31 -9.73
C ASN A 106 14.77 2.56 -9.21
N GLN A 107 14.39 3.74 -9.72
CA GLN A 107 14.95 5.03 -9.35
C GLN A 107 14.26 5.60 -8.11
N LEU A 108 14.34 4.85 -7.00
CA LEU A 108 13.82 5.26 -5.70
C LEU A 108 14.74 4.75 -4.59
N GLU A 109 14.77 5.46 -3.48
CA GLU A 109 15.25 4.94 -2.20
C GLU A 109 14.09 4.92 -1.19
N ALA A 110 14.21 4.07 -0.16
CA ALA A 110 13.14 3.95 0.83
C ALA A 110 13.62 3.49 2.19
N PHE A 111 12.97 3.97 3.25
CA PHE A 111 13.02 3.41 4.59
C PHE A 111 11.75 2.59 4.86
N THR A 112 11.91 1.33 5.28
CA THR A 112 10.79 0.40 5.50
C THR A 112 10.73 -0.04 6.96
N VAL A 113 9.56 0.09 7.56
CA VAL A 113 9.23 -0.53 8.85
C VAL A 113 8.06 -1.47 8.68
N ARG A 114 8.03 -2.54 9.46
CA ARG A 114 6.93 -3.52 9.46
C ARG A 114 6.46 -3.73 10.89
N HIS A 115 5.29 -4.31 11.05
CA HIS A 115 4.82 -4.73 12.38
C HIS A 115 5.88 -5.57 13.10
N GLU A 116 5.94 -5.37 14.42
CA GLU A 116 6.74 -6.15 15.34
C GLU A 116 5.82 -7.02 16.17
N LEU A 117 6.31 -8.21 16.52
CA LEU A 117 5.63 -9.14 17.40
C LEU A 117 6.24 -9.05 18.80
N ALA A 118 5.46 -9.43 19.80
CA ALA A 118 5.98 -9.54 21.16
C ALA A 118 7.10 -10.59 21.23
N PRO A 119 8.09 -10.45 22.12
CA PRO A 119 9.21 -11.39 22.21
C PRO A 119 8.80 -12.85 22.48
N ASP A 120 7.66 -13.05 23.14
CA ASP A 120 7.07 -14.35 23.49
C ASP A 120 6.04 -14.86 22.46
N ASP A 121 5.89 -14.15 21.34
CA ASP A 121 4.91 -14.47 20.34
C ASP A 121 5.28 -15.76 19.55
N PRO A 122 4.37 -16.75 19.43
CA PRO A 122 4.65 -18.01 18.74
C PRO A 122 5.10 -17.86 17.28
N ASP A 123 4.60 -16.86 16.55
CA ASP A 123 4.99 -16.65 15.15
C ASP A 123 6.42 -16.10 15.04
N LEU A 124 6.89 -15.35 16.04
CA LEU A 124 8.27 -14.92 16.14
C LEU A 124 9.17 -16.11 16.51
N LEU A 125 8.74 -16.91 17.48
CA LEU A 125 9.49 -18.08 17.98
C LEU A 125 9.60 -19.21 16.96
N SER A 126 8.64 -19.35 16.06
CA SER A 126 8.65 -20.35 14.97
C SER A 126 9.68 -20.07 13.86
N GLY A 127 10.37 -18.92 13.91
CA GLY A 127 11.42 -18.59 12.94
C GLY A 127 10.90 -18.09 11.59
N ASN A 128 9.69 -17.49 11.56
CA ASN A 128 9.12 -16.93 10.35
C ASN A 128 10.10 -15.95 9.66
N PRO A 129 10.50 -16.18 8.39
CA PRO A 129 11.54 -15.40 7.71
C PRO A 129 11.13 -13.94 7.45
N LEU A 130 9.85 -13.60 7.65
CA LEU A 130 9.30 -12.25 7.50
C LEU A 130 9.19 -11.49 8.83
N GLN A 131 9.52 -12.11 9.97
CA GLN A 131 9.39 -11.52 11.31
C GLN A 131 10.75 -11.19 11.93
N GLY A 132 10.87 -9.99 12.47
CA GLY A 132 12.09 -9.51 13.13
C GLY A 132 11.99 -8.04 13.53
N PRO A 133 13.00 -7.51 14.24
CA PRO A 133 12.99 -6.12 14.70
C PRO A 133 13.18 -5.14 13.54
N ASN A 134 12.54 -3.97 13.66
CA ASN A 134 12.82 -2.81 12.82
C ASN A 134 14.21 -2.26 13.12
N VAL A 135 14.83 -1.66 12.10
CA VAL A 135 16.17 -1.08 12.19
C VAL A 135 16.02 0.44 12.19
N TRP A 136 16.21 1.07 13.34
CA TRP A 136 15.99 2.50 13.55
C TRP A 136 17.32 3.27 13.56
N PRO A 137 17.36 4.53 13.07
CA PRO A 137 18.55 5.37 13.20
C PRO A 137 18.72 5.83 14.65
N GLU A 138 19.74 5.31 15.35
CA GLU A 138 19.98 5.60 16.77
C GLU A 138 20.40 7.06 17.02
N ASP A 139 21.01 7.68 16.03
CA ASP A 139 21.47 9.07 16.01
C ASP A 139 20.35 10.08 15.72
N TYR A 140 19.12 9.60 15.49
CA TYR A 140 17.97 10.41 15.11
C TYR A 140 16.73 10.02 15.95
N PRO A 141 16.75 10.30 17.26
CA PRO A 141 15.82 9.72 18.24
C PRO A 141 14.36 10.11 18.03
N GLU A 142 14.08 11.25 17.41
CA GLU A 142 12.73 11.75 17.11
C GLU A 142 12.08 11.04 15.90
N PHE A 143 12.87 10.35 15.07
CA PHE A 143 12.37 9.68 13.88
C PHE A 143 11.43 8.53 14.23
N LYS A 144 11.85 7.64 15.13
CA LYS A 144 11.06 6.46 15.53
C LYS A 144 9.69 6.86 16.12
N PRO A 145 9.59 7.75 17.12
CA PRO A 145 8.29 8.17 17.66
C PRO A 145 7.34 8.75 16.62
N ALA A 146 7.83 9.58 15.70
CA ALA A 146 7.02 10.18 14.64
C ALA A 146 6.50 9.14 13.65
N VAL A 147 7.37 8.22 13.19
CA VAL A 147 6.98 7.12 12.29
C VAL A 147 5.96 6.20 12.96
N GLN A 148 6.16 5.86 14.23
CA GLN A 148 5.23 5.03 15.00
C GLN A 148 3.89 5.72 15.29
N ALA A 149 3.88 7.05 15.46
CA ALA A 149 2.63 7.80 15.59
C ALA A 149 1.78 7.71 14.32
N TYR A 150 2.43 7.86 13.16
CA TYR A 150 1.75 7.72 11.88
C TYR A 150 1.28 6.28 11.61
N GLU A 151 2.09 5.28 11.94
CA GLU A 151 1.71 3.87 11.82
C GLU A 151 0.45 3.53 12.64
N ARG A 152 0.34 4.02 13.88
CA ARG A 152 -0.85 3.80 14.71
C ARG A 152 -2.13 4.37 14.09
N GLU A 153 -2.05 5.58 13.55
CA GLU A 153 -3.17 6.23 12.86
C GLU A 153 -3.59 5.45 11.60
N LEU A 154 -2.62 5.01 10.80
CA LEU A 154 -2.87 4.22 9.59
C LEU A 154 -3.39 2.82 9.91
N ARG A 155 -2.94 2.19 10.99
CA ARG A 155 -3.48 0.92 11.48
C ARG A 155 -4.95 1.04 11.86
N ALA A 156 -5.31 2.11 12.58
CA ALA A 156 -6.70 2.39 12.93
C ALA A 156 -7.56 2.66 11.68
N LEU A 157 -7.03 3.41 10.71
CA LEU A 157 -7.69 3.62 9.42
C LEU A 157 -7.86 2.32 8.64
N GLY A 158 -6.83 1.46 8.61
CA GLY A 158 -6.85 0.15 7.97
C GLY A 158 -8.00 -0.72 8.49
N MET A 159 -8.16 -0.82 9.81
CA MET A 159 -9.29 -1.55 10.40
C MET A 159 -10.66 -0.95 10.06
N ARG A 160 -10.78 0.38 9.98
CA ARG A 160 -12.04 1.02 9.50
C ARG A 160 -12.33 0.66 8.05
N LEU A 161 -11.31 0.66 7.19
CA LEU A 161 -11.43 0.27 5.79
C LEU A 161 -11.78 -1.22 5.65
N VAL A 162 -11.27 -2.10 6.52
CA VAL A 162 -11.69 -3.52 6.58
C VAL A 162 -13.18 -3.65 6.88
N GLY A 163 -13.72 -2.86 7.81
CA GLY A 163 -15.16 -2.85 8.10
C GLY A 163 -16.01 -2.36 6.92
N LEU A 164 -15.57 -1.31 6.24
CA LEU A 164 -16.22 -0.82 5.01
C LEU A 164 -16.10 -1.83 3.86
N MET A 165 -14.97 -2.51 3.74
CA MET A 165 -14.77 -3.55 2.74
C MET A 165 -15.66 -4.78 3.01
N SER A 166 -15.92 -5.10 4.28
CA SER A 166 -16.85 -6.18 4.66
C SER A 166 -18.26 -5.91 4.15
N ARG A 167 -18.75 -4.67 4.32
CA ARG A 167 -20.01 -4.22 3.72
C ARG A 167 -19.92 -4.20 2.19
N ALA A 168 -18.79 -3.74 1.66
CA ALA A 168 -18.57 -3.65 0.22
C ALA A 168 -18.59 -5.01 -0.44
N ILE A 169 -18.26 -6.12 0.22
CA ILE A 169 -18.42 -7.47 -0.33
C ILE A 169 -19.82 -8.06 -0.09
N GLY A 170 -20.71 -7.36 0.62
CA GLY A 170 -22.09 -7.76 0.88
C GLY A 170 -22.25 -8.58 2.17
N ALA A 171 -21.23 -8.58 3.02
CA ALA A 171 -21.25 -9.23 4.31
C ALA A 171 -21.55 -8.23 5.44
N GLY A 172 -21.74 -8.73 6.66
CA GLY A 172 -21.85 -7.89 7.85
C GLY A 172 -20.56 -7.08 8.11
N PRO A 173 -20.64 -5.95 8.84
CA PRO A 173 -19.52 -5.02 9.02
C PRO A 173 -18.27 -5.63 9.66
N ASP A 174 -18.42 -6.66 10.47
CA ASP A 174 -17.31 -7.30 11.19
C ASP A 174 -16.80 -8.57 10.50
N TYR A 175 -17.37 -8.93 9.34
CA TYR A 175 -17.06 -10.19 8.67
C TYR A 175 -15.57 -10.34 8.36
N LEU A 176 -14.92 -9.33 7.78
CA LEU A 176 -13.49 -9.44 7.46
C LEU A 176 -12.60 -9.33 8.70
N ALA A 177 -13.07 -8.74 9.80
CA ALA A 177 -12.24 -8.50 10.99
C ALA A 177 -11.62 -9.79 11.57
N GLN A 178 -12.27 -10.94 11.38
CA GLN A 178 -11.76 -12.25 11.77
C GLN A 178 -10.40 -12.60 11.13
N PHE A 179 -10.14 -12.08 9.92
CA PHE A 179 -8.88 -12.29 9.19
C PHE A 179 -7.79 -11.29 9.56
N PHE A 180 -8.08 -10.31 10.43
CA PHE A 180 -7.16 -9.20 10.79
C PHE A 180 -6.93 -9.12 12.30
N HIS A 181 -6.94 -10.25 13.02
CA HIS A 181 -6.62 -10.28 14.45
C HIS A 181 -5.13 -9.95 14.71
N LYS A 182 -4.27 -10.21 13.73
CA LYS A 182 -2.82 -9.96 13.77
C LYS A 182 -2.31 -9.54 12.38
N PRO A 183 -2.78 -8.38 11.88
CA PRO A 183 -2.56 -8.00 10.50
C PRO A 183 -1.07 -7.77 10.22
N ILE A 184 -0.61 -8.25 9.07
CA ILE A 184 0.72 -7.98 8.58
C ILE A 184 0.72 -6.54 8.03
N THR A 185 1.54 -5.67 8.62
CA THR A 185 1.68 -4.29 8.16
C THR A 185 3.10 -3.98 7.72
N SER A 186 3.21 -3.10 6.72
CA SER A 186 4.47 -2.54 6.24
C SER A 186 4.28 -1.08 5.85
N LEU A 187 5.01 -0.18 6.50
CA LEU A 187 5.08 1.24 6.16
C LEU A 187 6.38 1.51 5.41
N ARG A 188 6.27 2.08 4.22
CA ARG A 188 7.39 2.37 3.35
C ARG A 188 7.42 3.86 3.04
N MET A 189 8.42 4.55 3.58
CA MET A 189 8.68 5.97 3.35
C MET A 189 9.63 6.08 2.16
N ILE A 190 9.17 6.67 1.06
CA ILE A 190 9.83 6.59 -0.24
C ILE A 190 10.24 7.98 -0.70
N HIS A 191 11.45 8.05 -1.26
CA HIS A 191 11.99 9.20 -1.95
C HIS A 191 12.34 8.84 -3.39
N TYR A 192 11.88 9.67 -4.34
CA TYR A 192 12.18 9.57 -5.76
C TYR A 192 12.96 10.83 -6.18
N PRO A 193 14.27 10.73 -6.45
CA PRO A 193 15.06 11.88 -6.86
C PRO A 193 14.61 12.42 -8.24
N PRO A 194 14.92 13.67 -8.59
CA PRO A 194 14.72 14.21 -9.92
C PRO A 194 15.37 13.35 -11.00
N GLN A 195 14.72 13.26 -12.16
CA GLN A 195 15.21 12.53 -13.32
C GLN A 195 15.17 13.48 -14.53
N PRO A 196 16.17 14.35 -14.72
CA PRO A 196 16.14 15.37 -15.78
C PRO A 196 16.22 14.79 -17.20
N ALA A 197 16.83 13.63 -17.36
CA ALA A 197 16.92 12.91 -18.63
C ALA A 197 16.77 11.41 -18.37
N PRO A 198 15.57 10.92 -18.06
CA PRO A 198 15.38 9.50 -17.76
C PRO A 198 15.63 8.69 -19.03
N GLU A 199 16.47 7.67 -18.93
CA GLU A 199 16.63 6.69 -19.99
C GLU A 199 15.31 5.93 -20.24
N GLU A 200 15.11 5.45 -21.46
CA GLU A 200 13.94 4.63 -21.77
C GLU A 200 13.88 3.39 -20.85
N GLY A 201 12.67 3.09 -20.36
CA GLY A 201 12.45 2.01 -19.39
C GLY A 201 12.88 2.34 -17.96
N SER A 202 13.32 3.56 -17.66
CA SER A 202 13.58 4.03 -16.30
C SER A 202 12.28 4.44 -15.61
N PHE A 203 12.06 3.89 -14.42
CA PHE A 203 10.91 4.21 -13.58
C PHE A 203 11.39 4.52 -12.17
N GLY A 204 10.66 5.40 -11.47
CA GLY A 204 10.76 5.50 -10.02
C GLY A 204 10.42 4.14 -9.40
N ILE A 205 9.26 3.59 -9.76
CA ILE A 205 8.94 2.17 -9.58
C ILE A 205 8.31 1.62 -10.86
N SER A 206 8.82 0.49 -11.36
CA SER A 206 8.31 -0.16 -12.57
C SER A 206 6.85 -0.63 -12.42
N PRO A 207 6.15 -0.88 -13.55
CA PRO A 207 4.82 -1.49 -13.54
C PRO A 207 4.72 -2.74 -12.66
N HIS A 208 3.79 -2.73 -11.72
CA HIS A 208 3.52 -3.84 -10.82
C HIS A 208 2.10 -3.80 -10.27
N THR A 209 1.66 -4.90 -9.67
CA THR A 209 0.50 -4.95 -8.77
C THR A 209 0.97 -5.17 -7.34
N ASP A 210 0.18 -4.71 -6.37
CA ASP A 210 0.42 -5.03 -4.97
C ASP A 210 -0.03 -6.44 -4.66
N LEU A 211 0.74 -7.16 -3.84
CA LEU A 211 0.47 -8.57 -3.54
C LEU A 211 -0.65 -8.75 -2.50
N GLY A 212 -0.77 -7.78 -1.60
CA GLY A 212 -1.53 -7.90 -0.37
C GLY A 212 -3.04 -7.69 -0.52
N PHE A 213 -3.66 -7.19 0.54
CA PHE A 213 -5.09 -6.91 0.57
C PHE A 213 -5.41 -5.46 0.18
N LEU A 214 -4.86 -4.49 0.91
CA LEU A 214 -5.06 -3.06 0.65
C LEU A 214 -3.77 -2.26 0.88
N THR A 215 -3.60 -1.21 0.09
CA THR A 215 -2.54 -0.21 0.27
C THR A 215 -3.16 1.16 0.54
N ILE A 216 -2.67 1.84 1.58
CA ILE A 216 -2.99 3.24 1.88
C ILE A 216 -1.77 4.08 1.50
N LEU A 217 -1.90 4.91 0.47
CA LEU A 217 -0.81 5.71 -0.08
C LEU A 217 -1.04 7.20 0.15
N ALA A 218 -0.10 7.81 0.86
CA ALA A 218 0.05 9.26 0.92
C ALA A 218 1.09 9.70 -0.11
N GLN A 219 0.79 10.73 -0.90
CA GLN A 219 1.71 11.30 -1.88
C GLN A 219 1.79 12.82 -1.74
N ASP A 220 2.88 13.43 -2.19
CA ASP A 220 3.00 14.88 -2.25
C ASP A 220 2.52 15.47 -3.59
N SER A 221 2.55 16.80 -3.69
CA SER A 221 2.10 17.55 -4.86
C SER A 221 2.99 17.41 -6.09
N VAL A 222 4.07 16.62 -6.04
CA VAL A 222 4.91 16.37 -7.22
C VAL A 222 4.23 15.42 -8.21
N GLY A 223 3.36 14.53 -7.71
CA GLY A 223 2.64 13.58 -8.54
C GLY A 223 3.55 12.53 -9.16
N GLY A 224 3.10 11.84 -10.22
CA GLY A 224 3.89 10.84 -10.94
C GLY A 224 3.45 9.40 -10.75
N LEU A 225 2.45 9.14 -9.89
CA LEU A 225 1.76 7.85 -9.87
C LEU A 225 0.90 7.71 -11.14
N GLU A 226 1.07 6.58 -11.82
CA GLU A 226 0.30 6.20 -12.99
C GLU A 226 -0.37 4.84 -12.78
N ILE A 227 -1.63 4.72 -13.19
CA ILE A 227 -2.49 3.54 -13.04
C ILE A 227 -2.89 3.05 -14.42
N GLN A 228 -2.86 1.75 -14.66
CA GLN A 228 -3.26 1.17 -15.94
C GLN A 228 -4.78 0.99 -16.01
N ALA A 229 -5.43 1.66 -16.95
CA ALA A 229 -6.85 1.48 -17.25
C ALA A 229 -7.12 0.12 -17.92
N LYS A 230 -8.40 -0.26 -18.00
CA LYS A 230 -8.84 -1.52 -18.66
C LYS A 230 -8.45 -1.60 -20.14
N ASP A 231 -8.34 -0.47 -20.82
CA ASP A 231 -7.92 -0.37 -22.22
C ASP A 231 -6.38 -0.40 -22.40
N GLY A 232 -5.63 -0.53 -21.30
CA GLY A 232 -4.17 -0.59 -21.28
C GLY A 232 -3.48 0.77 -21.18
N GLN A 233 -4.22 1.88 -21.23
CA GLN A 233 -3.65 3.23 -21.10
C GLN A 233 -3.18 3.52 -19.68
N TRP A 234 -2.12 4.32 -19.55
CA TRP A 234 -1.60 4.77 -18.26
C TRP A 234 -2.19 6.14 -17.88
N LEU A 235 -2.99 6.16 -16.82
CA LEU A 235 -3.68 7.34 -16.29
C LEU A 235 -2.91 7.92 -15.12
N GLN A 236 -2.80 9.25 -15.06
CA GLN A 236 -2.21 9.92 -13.89
C GLN A 236 -3.16 9.84 -12.69
N ALA A 237 -2.58 9.61 -11.51
CA ALA A 237 -3.25 9.77 -10.22
C ALA A 237 -2.68 11.01 -9.52
N PRO A 238 -3.19 12.22 -9.86
CA PRO A 238 -2.63 13.47 -9.36
C PRO A 238 -2.82 13.61 -7.84
N TYR A 239 -1.91 14.34 -7.20
CA TYR A 239 -2.08 14.71 -5.80
C TYR A 239 -3.41 15.42 -5.55
N ARG A 240 -4.09 15.03 -4.46
CA ARG A 240 -5.29 15.68 -3.96
C ARG A 240 -5.11 15.96 -2.48
N GLU A 241 -5.17 17.23 -2.12
CA GLU A 241 -4.98 17.65 -0.73
C GLU A 241 -6.03 17.01 0.20
N GLY A 242 -5.60 16.59 1.38
CA GLY A 242 -6.49 15.99 2.38
C GLY A 242 -7.01 14.59 2.01
N THR A 243 -6.32 13.86 1.13
CA THR A 243 -6.72 12.52 0.72
C THR A 243 -5.59 11.50 0.81
N PHE A 244 -5.97 10.22 0.94
CA PHE A 244 -5.11 9.09 0.62
C PHE A 244 -5.57 8.46 -0.69
N VAL A 245 -4.64 7.93 -1.47
CA VAL A 245 -4.95 6.97 -2.54
C VAL A 245 -5.06 5.59 -1.90
N ILE A 246 -6.12 4.87 -2.22
CA ILE A 246 -6.32 3.48 -1.83
C ILE A 246 -6.27 2.63 -3.09
N ASN A 247 -5.56 1.51 -3.02
CA ASN A 247 -5.67 0.45 -4.00
C ASN A 247 -5.77 -0.91 -3.32
N ILE A 248 -6.42 -1.84 -4.00
CA ILE A 248 -6.47 -3.24 -3.57
C ILE A 248 -5.30 -4.02 -4.17
N GLY A 249 -4.92 -5.10 -3.49
CA GLY A 249 -3.89 -6.03 -3.98
C GLY A 249 -4.46 -7.35 -4.47
N ASP A 250 -3.54 -8.19 -4.96
CA ASP A 250 -3.81 -9.48 -5.57
C ASP A 250 -4.53 -10.46 -4.62
N ALA A 251 -4.30 -10.39 -3.30
CA ALA A 251 -4.98 -11.24 -2.33
C ALA A 251 -6.49 -10.94 -2.28
N LEU A 252 -6.88 -9.66 -2.30
CA LEU A 252 -8.30 -9.29 -2.35
C LEU A 252 -8.93 -9.60 -3.71
N ALA A 253 -8.18 -9.44 -4.81
CA ALA A 253 -8.65 -9.91 -6.12
C ALA A 253 -8.94 -11.42 -6.12
N ARG A 254 -8.06 -12.24 -5.51
CA ARG A 254 -8.27 -13.68 -5.33
C ARG A 254 -9.50 -13.99 -4.49
N TRP A 255 -9.69 -13.28 -3.37
CA TRP A 255 -10.86 -13.43 -2.49
C TRP A 255 -12.20 -13.13 -3.17
N THR A 256 -12.18 -12.29 -4.20
CA THR A 256 -13.37 -11.88 -4.95
C THR A 256 -13.45 -12.52 -6.34
N ASN A 257 -12.69 -13.59 -6.59
CA ASN A 257 -12.70 -14.32 -7.86
C ASN A 257 -12.38 -13.44 -9.09
N ASP A 258 -11.47 -12.49 -8.92
CA ASP A 258 -11.12 -11.40 -9.86
C ASP A 258 -12.25 -10.40 -10.16
N ARG A 259 -13.34 -10.40 -9.38
CA ARG A 259 -14.40 -9.39 -9.54
C ARG A 259 -13.91 -8.01 -9.14
N TYR A 260 -13.09 -7.92 -8.10
CA TYR A 260 -12.32 -6.70 -7.81
C TYR A 260 -10.97 -6.75 -8.52
N VAL A 261 -10.55 -5.59 -9.04
CA VAL A 261 -9.39 -5.48 -9.91
C VAL A 261 -8.16 -5.07 -9.10
N SER A 262 -7.15 -5.95 -9.00
CA SER A 262 -5.81 -5.55 -8.59
C SER A 262 -5.11 -4.91 -9.79
N THR A 263 -5.04 -3.58 -9.80
CA THR A 263 -4.64 -2.80 -10.97
C THR A 263 -3.16 -2.48 -10.96
N ALA A 264 -2.57 -2.62 -12.15
CA ALA A 264 -1.17 -2.29 -12.35
C ALA A 264 -0.92 -0.80 -12.18
N HIS A 265 0.15 -0.46 -11.50
CA HIS A 265 0.56 0.92 -11.28
C HIS A 265 2.09 1.06 -11.38
N ARG A 266 2.54 2.27 -11.66
CA ARG A 266 3.96 2.63 -11.77
C ARG A 266 4.17 4.06 -11.28
N VAL A 267 5.42 4.44 -11.02
CA VAL A 267 5.76 5.82 -10.65
C VAL A 267 6.86 6.34 -11.56
N LEU A 268 6.65 7.55 -12.09
CA LEU A 268 7.66 8.34 -12.77
C LEU A 268 7.73 9.71 -12.13
N ASN A 269 8.88 10.07 -11.53
CA ASN A 269 9.11 11.46 -11.18
C ASN A 269 9.46 12.24 -12.45
N ARG A 270 8.46 12.93 -13.01
CA ARG A 270 8.61 13.73 -14.24
C ARG A 270 9.13 15.15 -13.97
N SER A 271 9.34 15.52 -12.70
CA SER A 271 9.93 16.83 -12.38
C SER A 271 11.44 16.78 -12.64
N PRO A 272 11.98 17.73 -13.42
CA PRO A 272 13.41 17.73 -13.76
C PRO A 272 14.31 18.11 -12.57
N ASP A 273 13.75 18.80 -11.57
CA ASP A 273 14.48 19.50 -10.51
C ASP A 273 13.87 19.33 -9.10
N ARG A 274 12.80 18.53 -8.96
CA ARG A 274 12.11 18.34 -7.66
C ARG A 274 12.10 16.89 -7.22
N ASP A 275 12.47 16.67 -5.95
CA ASP A 275 12.29 15.40 -5.26
C ASP A 275 10.81 15.13 -4.99
N ARG A 276 10.36 13.91 -5.28
CA ARG A 276 9.01 13.41 -4.94
C ARG A 276 9.09 12.51 -3.72
N TYR A 277 8.15 12.69 -2.80
CA TYR A 277 8.00 11.83 -1.63
C TYR A 277 6.61 11.19 -1.57
N SER A 278 6.57 9.94 -1.11
CA SER A 278 5.32 9.27 -0.77
C SER A 278 5.53 8.31 0.39
N ILE A 279 4.44 7.96 1.07
CA ILE A 279 4.44 6.96 2.14
C ILE A 279 3.35 5.94 1.83
N ALA A 280 3.76 4.70 1.55
CA ALA A 280 2.87 3.58 1.27
C ALA A 280 2.72 2.70 2.52
N TYR A 281 1.49 2.41 2.91
CA TYR A 281 1.18 1.51 4.01
C TYR A 281 0.40 0.31 3.50
N PHE A 282 1.05 -0.85 3.50
CA PHE A 282 0.45 -2.13 3.14
C PHE A 282 -0.22 -2.70 4.38
N PHE A 283 -1.52 -2.98 4.28
CA PHE A 283 -2.33 -3.45 5.40
C PHE A 283 -3.01 -4.77 5.02
N ASP A 284 -2.44 -5.85 5.52
CA ASP A 284 -2.75 -7.20 5.08
C ASP A 284 -3.35 -8.06 6.19
N PRO A 285 -4.01 -9.18 5.85
CA PRO A 285 -4.56 -10.12 6.81
C PRO A 285 -3.48 -10.75 7.69
N SER A 286 -3.92 -11.43 8.74
CA SER A 286 -3.07 -12.29 9.55
C SER A 286 -2.42 -13.40 8.70
N PRO A 287 -1.20 -13.87 9.05
CA PRO A 287 -0.51 -14.92 8.28
C PRO A 287 -1.31 -16.22 8.13
N ASP A 288 -2.17 -16.54 9.09
CA ASP A 288 -2.98 -17.74 9.13
C ASP A 288 -4.32 -17.62 8.39
N ALA A 289 -4.72 -16.41 7.97
CA ALA A 289 -5.95 -16.18 7.23
C ALA A 289 -5.97 -17.01 5.94
N VAL A 290 -7.06 -17.74 5.70
CA VAL A 290 -7.24 -18.55 4.49
C VAL A 290 -7.85 -17.68 3.40
N ILE A 291 -7.13 -17.54 2.29
CA ILE A 291 -7.60 -16.86 1.08
C ILE A 291 -8.45 -17.83 0.26
N GLU A 292 -9.73 -17.91 0.60
CA GLU A 292 -10.76 -18.68 -0.10
C GLU A 292 -11.85 -17.75 -0.63
N CYS A 293 -12.23 -17.92 -1.90
CA CYS A 293 -13.22 -17.07 -2.56
C CYS A 293 -14.48 -16.90 -1.69
N PHE A 294 -14.91 -15.66 -1.45
CA PHE A 294 -16.13 -15.44 -0.69
C PHE A 294 -17.34 -15.96 -1.47
N GLU A 295 -18.33 -16.47 -0.75
CA GLU A 295 -19.56 -17.05 -1.31
C GLU A 295 -20.29 -16.05 -2.24
N ALA A 296 -20.23 -14.76 -1.94
CA ALA A 296 -20.82 -13.70 -2.76
C ALA A 296 -20.18 -13.55 -4.16
N PHE A 297 -19.04 -14.18 -4.45
CA PHE A 297 -18.30 -14.05 -5.72
C PHE A 297 -18.11 -15.37 -6.48
N VAL A 298 -18.76 -16.45 -6.05
CA VAL A 298 -18.76 -17.71 -6.81
C VAL A 298 -19.87 -17.76 -7.86
N ASP A 299 -20.96 -16.98 -7.74
CA ASP A 299 -22.06 -16.87 -8.74
C ASP A 299 -22.57 -18.23 -9.28
N GLY A 300 -22.62 -19.28 -8.43
CA GLY A 300 -23.00 -20.64 -8.84
C GLY A 300 -21.97 -21.37 -9.72
N ARG A 301 -20.73 -20.89 -9.78
CA ARG A 301 -19.57 -21.49 -10.45
C ARG A 301 -18.54 -21.92 -9.41
N ASP A 302 -17.54 -22.68 -9.85
CA ASP A 302 -16.39 -23.00 -9.01
C ASP A 302 -15.47 -21.79 -8.81
N SER A 303 -14.82 -21.72 -7.64
CA SER A 303 -13.74 -20.76 -7.39
C SER A 303 -12.62 -20.94 -8.42
N ARG A 304 -12.11 -19.84 -9.00
CA ARG A 304 -10.96 -19.87 -9.93
C ARG A 304 -9.68 -20.32 -9.26
N TYR A 305 -9.61 -20.19 -7.94
CA TYR A 305 -8.39 -20.37 -7.16
C TYR A 305 -8.64 -21.33 -5.99
N PRO A 306 -7.73 -22.30 -5.75
CA PRO A 306 -7.81 -23.12 -4.54
C PRO A 306 -7.57 -22.27 -3.28
N PRO A 307 -8.10 -22.64 -2.11
CA PRO A 307 -7.74 -21.98 -0.85
C PRO A 307 -6.23 -22.00 -0.60
N ILE A 308 -5.68 -20.94 0.00
CA ILE A 308 -4.26 -20.83 0.39
C ILE A 308 -4.12 -19.97 1.65
N ARG A 309 -3.19 -20.28 2.55
CA ARG A 309 -2.93 -19.41 3.72
C ARG A 309 -2.18 -18.15 3.29
N TYR A 310 -2.54 -16.99 3.83
CA TYR A 310 -1.94 -15.71 3.43
C TYR A 310 -0.42 -15.66 3.64
N GLY A 311 0.07 -16.23 4.75
CA GLY A 311 1.50 -16.33 5.03
C GLY A 311 2.27 -17.14 3.99
N GLU A 312 1.69 -18.25 3.50
CA GLU A 312 2.28 -19.06 2.43
C GLU A 312 2.26 -18.31 1.09
N TYR A 313 1.12 -17.68 0.79
CA TYR A 313 0.94 -16.86 -0.40
C TYR A 313 1.96 -15.72 -0.49
N ILE A 314 2.10 -14.92 0.57
CA ILE A 314 3.00 -13.76 0.56
C ILE A 314 4.46 -14.18 0.56
N ALA A 315 4.84 -15.25 1.27
CA ALA A 315 6.20 -15.78 1.27
C ALA A 315 6.63 -16.22 -0.14
N ALA A 316 5.80 -17.00 -0.83
CA ALA A 316 6.08 -17.45 -2.20
C ALA A 316 6.24 -16.28 -3.18
N ARG A 317 5.40 -15.24 -3.05
CA ARG A 317 5.47 -14.05 -3.92
C ARG A 317 6.68 -13.16 -3.58
N MET A 318 7.05 -13.05 -2.31
CA MET A 318 8.27 -12.32 -1.91
C MET A 318 9.53 -13.02 -2.40
N GLU A 319 9.59 -14.35 -2.31
CA GLU A 319 10.70 -15.14 -2.87
C GLU A 319 10.83 -14.91 -4.38
N ALA A 320 9.73 -14.98 -5.14
CA ALA A 320 9.74 -14.70 -6.57
C ALA A 320 10.20 -13.27 -6.92
N ASN A 321 9.84 -12.27 -6.11
CA ASN A 321 10.16 -10.86 -6.38
C ASN A 321 11.59 -10.46 -5.99
N TYR A 322 12.17 -11.13 -4.99
CA TYR A 322 13.45 -10.75 -4.36
C TYR A 322 14.54 -11.84 -4.40
N ALA A 323 14.29 -13.02 -4.98
CA ALA A 323 15.32 -14.04 -5.18
C ALA A 323 16.43 -13.47 -6.08
N GLY A 324 17.61 -13.20 -5.50
CA GLY A 324 18.76 -12.58 -6.16
C GLY A 324 19.88 -12.32 -5.18
#